data_AF-A0A535A345-F1
#
_entry.id   AF-A0A535A345-F1
#
_cell.length_a   1.000
_cell.length_b   1.000
_cell.length_c   1.000
_cell.angle_alpha   90.00
_cell.angle_beta   90.00
_cell.angle_gamma   90.00
#
_symmetry.space_group_name_H-M   'P 1'
#
loop_
_entity.id
_entity.type
_entity.pdbx_description
1 polymer ?
#
loop_
_entity_poly.entity_id
_entity_poly.type
_entity_poly.pdbx_seq_one_letter_code
_entity_poly.pdbx_strand_id
1 'polypeptide(L)' 'MTCRDVVEGVAEYLADELDARTRRGLDRHLARCAECVAYARTYRDAIRFARAAYAEPETDVP' A
#
# COMPACT_ATOMS: atom_id res chain seq x y z
N MET A 1 9.69 -1.13 -15.45
CA MET A 1 8.71 -1.35 -14.38
C MET A 1 7.35 -1.44 -14.98
N THR A 2 6.71 -2.59 -14.83
CA THR A 2 5.39 -2.92 -15.37
C THR A 2 4.32 -2.72 -14.30
N CYS A 3 3.03 -2.76 -14.66
CA CYS A 3 1.96 -2.76 -13.67
C CYS A 3 2.06 -3.95 -12.71
N ARG A 4 2.58 -5.09 -13.19
CA ARG A 4 2.81 -6.28 -12.37
C ARG A 4 3.85 -6.02 -11.28
N ASP A 5 4.95 -5.37 -11.62
CA ASP A 5 5.99 -5.01 -10.64
C ASP A 5 5.43 -4.08 -9.55
N VAL A 6 4.47 -3.20 -9.89
CA VAL A 6 3.78 -2.35 -8.90
C VAL A 6 2.86 -3.16 -8.02
N VAL A 7 2.07 -4.08 -8.58
CA VAL A 7 1.17 -4.95 -7.82
C VAL A 7 1.94 -5.83 -6.84
N GLU A 8 3.09 -6.36 -7.27
CA GLU A 8 3.96 -7.21 -6.46
C GLU A 8 4.69 -6.41 -5.37
N GLY A 9 5.05 -5.14 -5.62
CA GLY A 9 5.78 -4.30 -4.65
C GLY A 9 4.93 -3.26 -3.91
N VAL A 10 3.59 -3.28 -4.03
CA VAL A 10 2.72 -2.23 -3.48
C VAL A 10 2.76 -2.22 -1.95
N ALA A 11 2.93 -3.39 -1.33
CA ALA A 11 2.90 -3.55 0.11
C ALA A 11 4.13 -2.89 0.74
N GLU A 12 5.32 -3.23 0.24
CA GLU A 12 6.61 -2.67 0.65
C GLU A 12 6.68 -1.18 0.34
N TYR A 13 6.09 -0.75 -0.79
CA TYR A 13 6.00 0.67 -1.15
C TYR A 13 5.20 1.48 -0.12
N LEU A 14 4.06 0.95 0.32
CA LEU A 14 3.20 1.60 1.33
C LEU A 14 3.80 1.51 2.73
N ALA A 15 4.57 0.46 3.01
CA ALA A 15 5.31 0.28 4.27
C ALA A 15 6.60 1.13 4.35
N ASP A 16 7.02 1.75 3.24
CA ASP A 16 8.30 2.43 3.10
C ASP A 16 9.53 1.53 3.35
N GLU A 17 9.43 0.27 2.92
CA GLU A 17 10.47 -0.75 3.09
C GLU A 17 11.26 -1.02 1.79
N LEU A 18 11.00 -0.25 0.74
CA LEU A 18 11.70 -0.35 -0.53
C LEU A 18 13.01 0.43 -0.54
N ASP A 19 14.01 -0.14 -1.23
CA ASP A 19 15.22 0.60 -1.55
C ASP A 19 14.94 1.79 -2.49
N ALA A 20 15.83 2.79 -2.46
CA ALA A 20 15.63 4.04 -3.18
C ALA A 20 15.58 3.90 -4.70
N ARG A 21 16.13 2.83 -5.29
CA ARG A 21 16.04 2.58 -6.74
C ARG A 21 14.67 2.03 -7.10
N THR A 22 14.19 1.04 -6.34
CA THR A 22 12.89 0.41 -6.56
C THR A 22 11.75 1.40 -6.30
N ARG A 23 11.83 2.17 -5.21
CA ARG A 23 10.84 3.21 -4.88
C ARG A 23 10.67 4.23 -6.02
N ARG A 24 11.78 4.76 -6.55
CA ARG A 24 11.75 5.70 -7.69
C ARG A 24 11.14 5.09 -8.95
N GLY A 25 11.34 3.79 -9.17
CA GLY A 25 10.68 3.07 -10.27
C GLY A 25 9.17 3.08 -10.13
N LEU A 26 8.68 2.76 -8.92
CA LEU A 26 7.25 2.72 -8.61
C LEU A 26 6.63 4.12 -8.71
N ASP A 27 7.28 5.12 -8.12
CA ASP A 27 6.84 6.53 -8.19
C ASP A 27 6.64 6.97 -9.65
N ARG A 28 7.60 6.66 -10.52
CA ARG A 28 7.52 7.00 -11.95
C ARG A 28 6.35 6.30 -12.65
N HIS A 29 6.04 5.07 -12.26
CA HIS A 29 4.93 4.32 -12.83
C HIS A 29 3.58 4.86 -12.33
N LEU A 30 3.45 5.07 -11.02
CA LEU A 30 2.25 5.64 -10.40
C LEU A 30 1.93 7.03 -10.95
N ALA A 31 2.94 7.84 -11.27
CA ALA A 31 2.74 9.14 -11.92
C ALA A 31 2.13 9.06 -13.34
N ARG A 32 2.14 7.90 -13.99
CA ARG A 32 1.72 7.72 -15.39
C ARG A 32 0.58 6.71 -15.59
N CYS A 33 0.18 5.98 -14.55
CA CYS A 33 -0.76 4.86 -14.66
C CYS A 33 -1.89 5.00 -13.63
N ALA A 34 -3.06 5.47 -14.09
CA ALA A 34 -4.22 5.68 -13.23
C ALA A 34 -4.73 4.39 -12.57
N GLU A 35 -4.68 3.26 -13.29
CA GLU A 35 -5.07 1.95 -12.76
C GLU A 35 -4.21 1.51 -11.57
N CYS A 36 -2.89 1.72 -11.65
CA CYS A 36 -1.99 1.39 -10.55
C CYS A 36 -2.18 2.34 -9.36
N VAL A 37 -2.52 3.60 -9.60
CA VAL A 37 -2.90 4.55 -8.52
C VAL A 37 -4.17 4.10 -7.83
N ALA A 38 -5.19 3.67 -8.59
CA ALA A 38 -6.43 3.13 -8.03
C ALA A 38 -6.16 1.86 -7.22
N TYR A 39 -5.35 0.93 -7.74
CA TYR A 39 -4.96 -0.29 -7.05
C TYR A 39 -4.25 0.01 -5.71
N ALA A 40 -3.26 0.90 -5.71
CA ALA A 40 -2.52 1.28 -4.51
C ALA A 40 -3.43 1.91 -3.44
N ARG A 41 -4.43 2.71 -3.85
CA ARG A 41 -5.43 3.28 -2.94
C ARG A 41 -6.29 2.19 -2.30
N THR A 42 -6.85 1.29 -3.10
CA THR A 42 -7.65 0.16 -2.61
C THR A 42 -6.86 -0.72 -1.65
N TYR A 43 -5.60 -1.00 -1.95
CA TYR A 43 -4.72 -1.78 -1.08
C TYR A 43 -4.48 -1.07 0.26
N ARG A 44 -4.23 0.25 0.24
CA ARG A 44 -4.08 1.07 1.45
C ARG A 44 -5.35 1.02 2.32
N ASP A 45 -6.52 1.09 1.71
CA ASP A 45 -7.80 1.00 2.42
C ASP A 45 -7.98 -0.39 3.03
N ALA A 46 -7.62 -1.46 2.32
CA ALA A 46 -7.63 -2.82 2.85
C ALA A 46 -6.73 -2.96 4.10
N ILE A 47 -5.50 -2.42 4.06
CA ILE A 47 -4.62 -2.39 5.26
C ILE A 47 -5.29 -1.62 6.40
N ARG A 48 -5.91 -0.47 6.12
CA ARG A 48 -6.59 0.34 7.13
C ARG A 48 -7.75 -0.42 7.76
N PHE A 49 -8.59 -1.07 6.95
CA PHE A 49 -9.72 -1.86 7.44
C PHE A 49 -9.27 -3.06 8.25
N ALA A 50 -8.23 -3.77 7.81
CA ALA A 50 -7.64 -4.86 8.57
C ALA A 50 -7.14 -4.36 9.93
N ARG A 51 -6.36 -3.27 9.97
CA ARG A 51 -5.88 -2.67 11.23
C ARG A 51 -7.02 -2.24 12.14
N ALA A 52 -8.10 -1.68 11.60
CA ALA A 52 -9.27 -1.30 12.38
C ALA A 52 -10.03 -2.51 12.94
N ALA A 53 -10.09 -3.62 12.20
CA ALA A 53 -10.73 -4.85 12.65
C ALA A 53 -9.95 -5.56 13.78
N TYR A 54 -8.63 -5.42 13.79
CA TYR A 54 -7.75 -5.97 14.84
C TYR A 54 -7.39 -4.97 15.95
N ALA A 55 -7.76 -3.70 15.82
CA ALA A 55 -7.70 -2.76 16.93
C ALA A 55 -8.81 -3.16 17.91
N GLU A 56 -8.44 -3.86 18.98
CA GLU A 56 -9.38 -4.21 20.04
C GLU A 56 -10.13 -2.94 20.48
N PRO A 57 -11.46 -2.97 20.65
CA PRO A 57 -12.10 -1.92 21.40
C PRO A 57 -11.44 -1.94 22.78
N GLU A 58 -11.00 -0.76 23.25
CA GLU A 58 -10.56 -0.52 24.62
C GLU A 58 -11.72 -0.93 25.52
N THR A 59 -11.75 -2.21 25.88
CA THR A 59 -12.82 -2.77 26.70
C THR A 59 -12.35 -2.48 28.11
N ASP A 60 -12.77 -1.33 28.63
CA ASP A 60 -12.86 -1.10 30.06
C ASP A 60 -13.75 -2.21 30.62
N VAL A 61 -13.12 -3.24 31.17
CA VAL A 61 -13.79 -4.35 31.85
C VAL A 61 -13.96 -3.90 33.31
N PRO A 62 -15.20 -3.65 33.78
CA PRO A 62 -15.48 -3.27 35.17
C PRO A 62 -15.17 -4.38 36.18
#